data_AF-A0A8B4QBQ8-F1
#
_entry.id   AF-A0A8B4QBQ8-F1
#
_cell.length_a   1.000
_cell.length_b   1.000
_cell.length_c   1.000
_cell.angle_alpha   90.00
_cell.angle_beta   90.00
_cell.angle_gamma   90.00
#
_symmetry.space_group_name_H-M   'P 1'
#
loop_
_entity.id
_entity.type
_entity.pdbx_description
1 polymer ?
#
loop_
_entity_poly.entity_id
_entity_poly.type
_entity_poly.pdbx_seq_one_letter_code
_entity_poly.pdbx_strand_id
1 'polypeptide(L)'
;MKSQWGILFGLLFAIIVAVFAVFNVDKVPVNYVFGEAQWPLVLVILGAALLGSLLSISFASYKIFGKSRQRKSLQKELDEANARNQVLQTSLDSTARDLEQLKLNSTTATPKDSGRINVREDDLH
;
A
#
# COMPACT_ATOMS: atom_id res chain seq x y z
N MET A 1 -6.99 -9.34 -14.83
CA MET A 1 -6.53 -9.93 -16.11
C MET A 1 -5.02 -9.79 -16.39
N LYS A 2 -4.26 -8.93 -15.66
CA LYS A 2 -2.85 -8.62 -16.00
C LYS A 2 -1.82 -9.73 -15.66
N SER A 3 -2.17 -10.70 -14.81
CA SER A 3 -1.24 -11.78 -14.38
C SER A 3 -1.19 -12.97 -15.36
N GLN A 4 -2.25 -13.21 -16.14
CA GLN A 4 -2.31 -14.34 -17.08
C GLN A 4 -1.40 -14.18 -18.30
N TRP A 5 -1.08 -12.93 -18.66
CA TRP A 5 -0.12 -12.63 -19.72
C TRP A 5 1.26 -13.24 -19.44
N GLY A 6 1.70 -13.28 -18.18
CA GLY A 6 2.96 -13.91 -17.81
C GLY A 6 3.00 -15.41 -18.13
N ILE A 7 1.89 -16.11 -17.90
CA ILE A 7 1.78 -17.55 -18.20
C ILE A 7 1.80 -17.77 -19.72
N LEU A 8 1.07 -16.95 -20.48
CA LEU A 8 1.01 -17.05 -21.94
C LEU A 8 2.39 -16.79 -22.57
N PHE A 9 3.09 -15.72 -22.16
CA PHE A 9 4.43 -15.44 -22.63
C PHE A 9 5.45 -16.49 -22.17
N GLY A 10 5.31 -17.01 -20.95
CA GLY A 10 6.14 -18.09 -20.44
C GLY A 10 5.99 -19.37 -21.26
N LEU A 11 4.76 -19.74 -21.64
CA LEU A 11 4.49 -20.89 -22.49
C LEU A 11 5.07 -20.70 -23.90
N LEU A 12 4.84 -19.53 -24.51
CA LEU A 12 5.39 -19.21 -25.82
C LEU A 12 6.93 -19.25 -25.80
N PHE A 13 7.54 -18.69 -24.77
CA PHE A 13 8.99 -18.74 -24.57
C PHE A 13 9.51 -20.16 -24.37
N ALA A 14 8.80 -20.99 -23.59
CA ALA A 14 9.16 -22.39 -23.40
C ALA A 14 9.15 -23.18 -24.72
N ILE A 15 8.17 -22.94 -25.60
CA ILE A 15 8.13 -23.54 -26.94
C ILE A 15 9.34 -23.12 -27.77
N ILE A 16 9.69 -21.82 -27.77
CA ILE A 16 10.86 -21.31 -28.48
C ILE A 16 12.16 -21.97 -27.96
N VAL A 17 12.32 -22.06 -26.64
CA VAL A 17 13.48 -22.71 -26.02
C VAL A 17 13.52 -24.21 -26.35
N ALA A 18 12.39 -24.90 -26.36
CA ALA A 18 12.31 -26.31 -26.73
C ALA A 18 12.73 -26.55 -28.18
N VAL A 19 12.24 -25.72 -29.12
CA VAL A 19 12.65 -25.77 -30.52
C VAL A 19 14.16 -25.51 -30.64
N PHE A 20 14.67 -24.49 -29.95
CA PHE A 20 16.11 -24.18 -29.93
C PHE A 20 16.93 -25.36 -29.40
N ALA A 21 16.47 -26.02 -28.34
CA ALA A 21 17.16 -27.16 -27.73
C ALA A 21 17.25 -28.38 -28.66
N VAL A 22 16.21 -28.64 -29.47
CA VAL A 22 16.23 -29.73 -30.46
C VAL A 22 17.24 -29.43 -31.57
N PHE A 23 17.26 -28.20 -32.09
CA PHE A 23 18.16 -27.82 -33.19
C PHE A 23 19.61 -27.60 -32.76
N ASN A 24 19.87 -27.23 -31.50
CA ASN A 24 21.20 -26.89 -31.00
C ASN A 24 21.68 -27.91 -29.94
N VAL A 25 21.35 -29.19 -30.15
CA VAL A 25 21.85 -30.31 -29.34
C VAL A 25 23.30 -30.69 -29.70
N ASP A 26 23.90 -29.99 -30.66
CA ASP A 26 25.29 -30.17 -31.07
C ASP A 26 26.22 -30.07 -29.87
N LYS A 27 27.13 -31.04 -29.81
CA LYS A 27 28.10 -31.15 -28.72
C LYS A 27 29.20 -30.12 -28.91
N VAL A 28 29.48 -29.37 -27.87
CA VAL A 28 30.56 -28.39 -27.82
C VAL A 28 31.52 -28.76 -26.69
N PRO A 29 32.84 -28.69 -26.92
CA PRO A 29 33.84 -28.86 -25.87
C PRO A 29 33.67 -27.78 -24.80
N VAL A 30 33.48 -28.22 -23.55
CA VAL A 30 33.48 -27.33 -22.38
C VAL A 30 34.71 -27.65 -21.54
N ASN A 31 35.62 -26.68 -21.50
CA ASN A 31 36.80 -26.71 -20.65
C ASN A 31 36.44 -26.17 -19.27
N TYR A 32 36.54 -27.01 -18.25
CA TYR A 32 36.39 -26.61 -16.86
C TYR A 32 37.72 -26.81 -16.12
N VAL A 33 37.80 -26.33 -14.87
CA VAL A 33 39.05 -26.18 -14.12
C VAL A 33 39.90 -27.46 -14.02
N PHE A 34 39.27 -28.64 -14.12
CA PHE A 34 39.93 -29.94 -13.93
C PHE A 34 39.73 -30.91 -15.12
N GLY A 35 39.30 -30.43 -16.29
CA GLY A 35 39.12 -31.31 -17.46
C GLY A 35 38.28 -30.70 -18.58
N GLU A 36 38.01 -31.52 -19.58
CA GLU A 36 37.20 -31.18 -20.74
C GLU A 36 36.09 -32.22 -20.90
N ALA A 37 34.86 -31.77 -21.20
CA ALA A 37 33.74 -32.64 -21.51
C ALA A 37 32.90 -32.08 -22.65
N GLN A 38 32.29 -32.97 -23.43
CA GLN A 38 31.44 -32.61 -24.56
C GLN A 38 29.99 -32.49 -24.10
N TRP A 39 29.46 -31.27 -24.04
CA TRP A 39 28.08 -31.00 -23.64
C TRP A 39 27.31 -30.32 -24.78
N PRO A 40 26.02 -30.62 -24.96
CA PRO A 40 25.15 -29.83 -25.83
C PRO A 40 25.20 -28.34 -25.49
N LEU A 41 25.38 -27.47 -26.49
CA LEU A 41 25.52 -26.02 -26.29
C LEU A 41 24.35 -25.43 -25.49
N VAL A 42 23.13 -25.90 -25.77
CA VAL A 42 21.94 -25.45 -25.05
C VAL A 42 22.00 -25.72 -23.54
N LEU A 43 22.57 -26.85 -23.10
CA LEU A 43 22.69 -27.17 -21.67
C LEU A 43 23.64 -26.22 -20.95
N VAL A 44 24.71 -25.80 -21.62
CA VAL A 44 25.68 -24.85 -21.07
C VAL A 44 25.03 -23.47 -20.86
N ILE A 45 24.31 -22.99 -21.88
CA ILE A 45 23.62 -21.69 -21.81
C ILE A 45 22.50 -21.72 -20.77
N LEU A 46 21.66 -22.76 -20.77
CA LEU A 46 20.58 -22.91 -19.80
C LEU A 46 21.13 -23.04 -18.38
N GLY A 47 22.21 -23.79 -18.17
CA GLY A 47 22.88 -23.90 -16.88
C GLY A 47 23.40 -22.55 -16.38
N ALA A 48 24.11 -21.80 -17.22
CA ALA A 48 24.60 -20.47 -16.87
C ALA A 48 23.47 -19.48 -16.56
N ALA A 49 22.43 -19.46 -17.39
CA ALA A 49 21.25 -18.61 -17.19
C ALA A 49 20.49 -18.98 -15.90
N LEU A 50 20.34 -20.29 -15.63
CA LEU A 50 19.73 -20.79 -14.40
C LEU A 50 20.51 -20.32 -13.18
N LEU A 51 21.84 -20.52 -13.16
CA LEU A 51 22.69 -20.07 -12.05
C LEU A 51 22.62 -18.56 -11.86
N GLY A 52 22.70 -17.78 -12.95
CA GLY A 52 22.56 -16.33 -12.90
C GLY A 52 21.20 -15.89 -12.35
N SER A 53 20.11 -16.53 -12.80
CA SER A 53 18.76 -16.23 -12.31
C SER A 53 18.57 -16.61 -10.84
N LEU A 54 19.15 -17.72 -10.40
CA LEU A 54 19.08 -18.18 -9.02
C LEU A 54 19.79 -17.20 -8.09
N LEU A 55 20.97 -16.73 -8.48
CA LEU A 55 21.69 -15.67 -7.77
C LEU A 55 20.87 -14.38 -7.75
N SER A 56 20.35 -13.93 -8.89
CA SER A 56 19.54 -12.71 -8.98
C SER A 56 18.29 -12.78 -8.09
N ILE A 57 17.57 -13.90 -8.08
CA ILE A 57 16.39 -14.11 -7.21
C ILE A 57 16.81 -14.12 -5.75
N SER A 58 17.94 -14.74 -5.40
CA SER A 58 18.45 -14.77 -4.03
C SER A 58 18.77 -13.36 -3.53
N PHE A 59 19.50 -12.56 -4.33
CA PHE A 59 19.80 -11.16 -4.03
C PHE A 59 18.55 -10.28 -3.94
N ALA A 60 17.63 -10.44 -4.89
CA ALA A 60 16.36 -9.70 -4.90
C ALA A 60 15.53 -10.02 -3.65
N SER A 61 15.41 -11.30 -3.30
CA SER A 61 14.68 -11.77 -2.12
C SER A 61 15.27 -11.18 -0.86
N TYR A 62 16.60 -11.27 -0.68
CA TYR A 62 17.29 -10.67 0.47
C TYR A 62 16.96 -9.17 0.64
N LYS A 63 16.98 -8.40 -0.45
CA LYS A 63 16.63 -6.96 -0.44
C LYS A 63 15.15 -6.71 -0.10
N ILE A 64 14.24 -7.56 -0.58
CA ILE A 64 12.81 -7.45 -0.34
C ILE A 64 12.48 -7.71 1.14
N PHE A 65 13.16 -8.64 1.80
CA PHE A 65 12.96 -8.93 3.22
C PHE A 65 13.25 -7.71 4.11
N GLY A 66 14.35 -6.98 3.88
CA GLY A 66 14.65 -5.74 4.61
C GLY A 66 13.58 -4.66 4.41
N LYS A 67 13.14 -4.46 3.16
CA LYS A 67 12.09 -3.49 2.82
C LYS A 67 10.71 -3.85 3.39
N SER A 68 10.45 -5.12 3.72
CA SER A 68 9.18 -5.54 4.33
C SER A 68 8.96 -4.92 5.71
N ARG A 69 10.01 -4.72 6.51
CA ARG A 69 9.92 -4.10 7.84
C ARG A 69 9.57 -2.62 7.73
N GLN A 70 10.25 -1.90 6.85
CA GLN A 70 9.95 -0.48 6.60
C GLN A 70 8.54 -0.30 6.04
N ARG A 71 8.08 -1.19 5.14
CA ARG A 71 6.69 -1.17 4.67
C ARG A 71 5.68 -1.34 5.82
N LYS A 72 5.96 -2.24 6.77
CA LYS A 72 5.09 -2.44 7.95
C LYS A 72 5.10 -1.24 8.89
N SER A 73 6.24 -0.58 9.10
CA SER A 73 6.30 0.62 9.96
C SER A 73 5.57 1.78 9.31
N LEU A 74 5.80 2.03 8.02
CA LEU A 74 5.11 3.08 7.27
C LEU A 74 3.60 2.82 7.18
N GLN A 75 3.17 1.56 7.02
CA GLN A 75 1.75 1.22 7.03
C GLN A 75 1.11 1.54 8.39
N LYS A 76 1.77 1.19 9.50
CA LYS A 76 1.27 1.52 10.85
C LYS A 76 1.15 3.02 11.07
N GLU A 77 2.14 3.80 10.63
CA GLU A 77 2.12 5.26 10.75
C GLU A 77 0.98 5.87 9.92
N LEU A 78 0.74 5.36 8.70
CA LEU A 78 -0.42 5.72 7.90
C LEU A 78 -1.75 5.41 8.59
N ASP A 79 -1.87 4.21 9.15
CA ASP A 79 -3.10 3.77 9.83
C ASP A 79 -3.38 4.66 11.07
N GLU A 80 -2.35 4.99 11.85
CA GLU A 80 -2.47 5.88 13.01
C GLU A 80 -2.81 7.32 12.60
N ALA A 81 -2.15 7.86 11.58
CA ALA A 81 -2.46 9.19 11.06
C ALA A 81 -3.89 9.29 10.53
N ASN A 82 -4.38 8.24 9.85
CA ASN A 82 -5.76 8.16 9.37
C ASN A 82 -6.76 8.13 10.53
N ALA A 83 -6.48 7.37 11.60
CA ALA A 83 -7.32 7.33 12.80
C ALA A 83 -7.39 8.71 13.49
N ARG A 84 -6.25 9.40 13.64
CA ARG A 84 -6.20 10.76 14.20
C ARG A 84 -6.99 11.75 13.36
N ASN A 85 -6.86 11.70 12.03
CA ASN A 85 -7.65 12.54 11.13
C ASN A 85 -9.15 12.29 11.26
N GLN A 86 -9.59 11.04 11.43
CA GLN A 86 -10.99 10.69 11.59
C GLN A 86 -11.58 11.25 12.90
N VAL A 87 -10.82 11.17 14.00
CA VAL A 87 -11.20 11.79 15.29
C VAL A 87 -11.31 13.31 15.15
N LEU A 88 -10.31 13.95 14.54
CA LEU A 88 -10.31 15.40 14.32
C LEU A 88 -11.51 15.85 13.46
N GLN A 89 -11.83 15.13 12.37
CA GLN A 89 -13.02 15.42 11.56
C GLN A 89 -14.30 15.31 12.38
N THR A 90 -14.42 14.29 13.23
CA THR A 90 -15.60 14.11 14.09
C THR A 90 -15.74 15.25 15.11
N SER A 91 -14.62 15.70 15.69
CA SER A 91 -14.61 16.85 16.60
C SER A 91 -14.93 18.18 15.90
N LEU A 92 -14.50 18.35 14.65
CA LEU A 92 -14.88 19.52 13.84
C LEU A 92 -16.39 19.52 13.56
N ASP A 93 -16.95 18.37 13.19
CA ASP A 93 -18.39 18.23 12.94
C ASP A 93 -19.23 18.48 14.21
N SER A 94 -18.80 17.97 15.37
CA SER A 94 -19.50 18.23 16.62
C SER A 94 -19.43 19.71 17.02
N THR A 95 -18.26 20.34 16.88
CA THR A 95 -18.09 21.77 17.18
C THR A 95 -18.93 22.65 16.25
N ALA A 96 -19.02 22.30 14.96
CA ALA A 96 -19.88 23.00 14.01
C ALA A 96 -21.36 22.92 14.41
N ARG A 97 -21.82 21.75 14.85
CA ARG A 97 -23.19 21.55 15.36
C ARG A 97 -23.47 22.33 16.63
N ASP A 98 -22.53 22.35 17.58
CA ASP A 98 -22.66 23.11 18.82
C ASP A 98 -22.77 24.61 18.53
N LEU A 99 -21.95 25.13 17.59
CA LEU A 99 -22.02 26.51 17.14
C LEU A 99 -23.35 26.84 16.46
N GLU A 100 -23.91 25.91 15.69
CA GLU A 100 -25.23 26.05 15.05
C GLU A 100 -26.36 26.11 16.09
N GLN A 101 -26.30 25.26 17.12
CA GLN A 101 -27.25 25.29 18.24
C GLN A 101 -27.17 26.61 19.03
N LEU A 102 -25.96 27.12 19.27
CA LEU A 102 -25.74 28.42 19.92
C LEU A 102 -26.37 29.57 19.11
N LYS A 103 -26.31 29.54 17.78
CA LYS A 103 -26.95 30.54 16.91
C LYS A 103 -28.49 30.45 16.94
N LEU A 104 -29.03 29.22 16.97
CA LEU A 104 -30.47 28.97 17.10
C LEU A 104 -31.02 29.45 18.45
N ASN A 105 -30.30 29.19 19.54
CA ASN A 105 -30.74 29.57 20.89
C ASN A 105 -30.61 31.09 21.15
N SER A 106 -29.58 31.75 20.60
CA SER A 106 -29.41 33.20 20.72
C SER A 106 -30.41 34.02 19.90
N THR A 107 -31.01 33.47 18.85
CA THR A 107 -32.07 34.14 18.07
C THR A 107 -33.44 34.08 18.75
N THR A 108 -33.64 33.15 19.71
CA THR A 108 -34.92 32.94 20.40
C THR A 108 -35.00 33.67 21.76
N ALA A 109 -33.88 34.18 22.27
CA ALA A 109 -33.82 34.91 23.53
C ALA A 109 -34.08 36.42 23.34
N THR A 110 -35.31 36.81 22.98
CA THR A 110 -35.79 38.16 23.33
C THR A 110 -36.02 38.21 24.85
N PRO A 111 -35.47 39.20 25.58
CA PRO A 111 -35.59 39.27 27.04
C PRO A 111 -37.05 39.53 27.41
N LYS A 112 -37.69 38.54 28.06
CA LYS A 112 -39.03 38.71 28.62
C LYS A 112 -38.91 39.41 29.97
N ASP A 113 -39.14 40.72 29.92
CA ASP A 113 -39.80 41.55 30.93
C ASP A 113 -39.34 41.36 32.39
N SER A 114 -38.35 42.17 32.75
CA SER A 114 -37.93 42.43 34.12
C SER A 114 -39.04 43.14 34.92
N GLY A 115 -39.50 42.48 35.99
CA GLY A 115 -39.87 43.11 37.25
C GLY A 115 -41.01 44.14 37.23
N ARG A 116 -42.26 43.68 37.35
CA ARG A 116 -43.33 44.51 37.91
C ARG A 116 -43.18 44.55 39.43
N ILE A 117 -42.40 45.50 39.93
CA ILE A 117 -42.42 45.90 41.35
C ILE A 117 -43.73 46.65 41.56
N ASN A 118 -44.67 46.05 42.28
CA ASN A 118 -45.95 46.67 42.59
C ASN A 118 -45.76 47.54 43.84
N VAL A 119 -45.52 48.84 43.64
CA VAL A 119 -45.50 49.83 44.71
C VAL A 119 -46.95 50.14 45.07
N ARG A 120 -47.34 49.86 46.31
CA ARG A 120 -48.68 50.16 46.85
C ARG A 120 -48.78 51.68 47.05
N GLU A 121 -49.56 52.35 46.22
CA GLU A 121 -49.95 53.75 46.37
C GLU A 121 -51.21 53.85 47.23
N ASP A 122 -51.11 53.54 48.52
CA ASP A 122 -52.24 53.73 49.47
C ASP A 122 -51.88 54.66 50.64
N ASP A 123 -50.68 55.27 50.65
CA ASP A 123 -50.29 56.30 51.60
C ASP A 123 -50.51 57.70 50.98
N LEU A 124 -51.76 58.07 50.71
CA LEU A 124 -52.14 59.49 50.59
C LEU A 124 -53.63 59.66 50.92
N HIS A 125 -53.87 60.36 52.04
CA HIS A 125 -55.12 60.88 52.62
C HIS A 125 -55.78 60.07 53.74
#